data_AF-A0A4E0QKQ8-F1
#
_entry.id   AF-A0A4E0QKQ8-F1
#
_cell.length_a   1.000
_cell.length_b   1.000
_cell.length_c   1.000
_cell.angle_alpha   90.00
_cell.angle_beta   90.00
_cell.angle_gamma   90.00
#
_symmetry.space_group_name_H-M   'P 1'
#
loop_
_entity.id
_entity.type
_entity.pdbx_description
1 polymer ?
#
loop_
_entity_poly.entity_id
_entity_poly.type
_entity_poly.pdbx_seq_one_letter_code
_entity_poly.pdbx_strand_id
1 'polypeptide(L)'
;MCIEVLSDSTTEIMERDTIIKKDEYAKAGIKEYYILDAQRERTQFFRLNKTRRIYKAIKPQKGGIIKSKVLPGFQFRISDLLEKPSIEEMVENKVYQQFVMPNYLREKQALQAEKQALQAEKQAHQVEKQARILAEQRAKQLAEQLRLMEHRN
;
A
#
# COMPACT_ATOMS: atom_id res chain seq x y z
N MET A 1 -21.13 3.96 7.26
CA MET A 1 -20.12 4.71 8.03
C MET A 1 -20.50 6.17 7.85
N CYS A 2 -20.39 6.98 8.89
CA CYS A 2 -20.62 8.42 8.80
C CYS A 2 -19.34 9.15 9.19
N ILE A 3 -19.03 10.22 8.47
CA ILE A 3 -17.91 11.12 8.75
C ILE A 3 -18.50 12.52 8.84
N GLU A 4 -18.29 13.18 9.97
CA GLU A 4 -18.65 14.56 10.22
C GLU A 4 -17.38 15.39 10.29
N VAL A 5 -17.37 16.56 9.65
CA VAL A 5 -16.32 17.55 9.80
C VAL A 5 -16.92 18.71 10.58
N LEU A 6 -16.34 19.03 11.73
CA LEU A 6 -16.79 20.17 12.53
C LEU A 6 -16.42 21.47 11.79
N SER A 7 -17.40 22.35 11.62
CA SER A 7 -17.14 23.75 11.25
C SER A 7 -16.84 24.57 12.50
N ASP A 8 -16.07 25.65 12.39
CA ASP A 8 -15.72 26.58 13.47
C ASP A 8 -16.92 27.44 13.91
N SER A 9 -18.01 26.78 14.28
CA SER A 9 -19.30 27.39 14.60
C SER A 9 -19.70 27.03 16.02
N THR A 10 -20.50 27.92 16.63
CA THR A 10 -20.89 28.00 18.06
C THR A 10 -21.01 26.68 18.84
N THR A 11 -20.82 26.77 20.16
CA THR A 11 -20.94 25.68 21.14
C THR A 11 -22.19 24.81 20.98
N GLU A 12 -23.31 25.37 20.51
CA GLU A 12 -24.58 24.67 20.28
C GLU A 12 -24.51 23.65 19.12
N ILE A 13 -23.76 23.94 18.06
CA ILE A 13 -23.52 22.99 16.96
C ILE A 13 -22.58 21.87 17.42
N MET A 14 -21.66 22.18 18.34
CA MET A 14 -20.74 21.21 18.92
C MET A 14 -21.46 20.17 19.77
N GLU A 15 -22.42 20.56 20.63
CA GLU A 15 -23.22 19.60 21.41
C GLU A 15 -24.10 18.72 20.54
N ARG A 16 -24.71 19.28 19.48
CA ARG A 16 -25.50 18.51 18.52
C ARG A 16 -24.66 17.42 17.85
N ASP A 17 -23.47 17.77 17.37
CA ASP A 17 -22.66 16.85 16.57
C ASP A 17 -21.88 15.84 17.45
N THR A 18 -21.57 16.18 18.70
CA THR A 18 -20.83 15.27 19.61
C THR A 18 -21.73 14.41 20.50
N ILE A 19 -22.95 14.86 20.80
CA ILE A 19 -23.87 14.19 21.75
C ILE A 19 -25.13 13.71 21.03
N ILE A 20 -25.88 14.60 20.36
CA ILE A 20 -27.20 14.28 19.80
C ILE A 20 -27.08 13.31 18.61
N LYS A 21 -26.31 13.68 17.57
CA LYS A 21 -26.08 12.84 16.39
C LYS A 21 -25.45 11.50 16.73
N LYS A 22 -24.61 11.46 17.77
CA LYS A 22 -23.94 10.22 18.22
C LYS A 22 -24.95 9.20 18.73
N ASP A 23 -25.97 9.61 19.49
CA ASP A 23 -27.02 8.69 19.94
C ASP A 23 -27.95 8.29 18.79
N GLU A 24 -28.33 9.24 17.92
CA GLU A 24 -29.14 8.98 16.73
C GLU A 24 -28.47 7.99 15.78
N TYR A 25 -27.19 8.16 15.47
CA TYR A 25 -26.44 7.24 14.62
C TYR A 25 -26.25 5.87 15.27
N ALA A 26 -26.13 5.81 16.60
CA ALA A 26 -26.10 4.53 17.32
C ALA A 26 -27.44 3.80 17.20
N LYS A 27 -28.57 4.52 17.38
CA LYS A 27 -29.94 4.02 17.17
C LYS A 27 -30.19 3.62 15.71
N ALA A 28 -29.67 4.36 14.73
CA ALA A 28 -29.75 3.99 13.32
C ALA A 28 -28.83 2.81 12.95
N GLY A 29 -27.95 2.36 13.86
CA GLY A 29 -27.09 1.19 13.62
C GLY A 29 -25.85 1.50 12.77
N ILE A 30 -25.46 2.76 12.66
CA ILE A 30 -24.26 3.17 11.92
C ILE A 30 -23.02 2.58 12.60
N LYS A 31 -22.33 1.68 11.89
CA LYS A 31 -21.27 0.84 12.47
C LYS A 31 -20.02 1.62 12.91
N GLU A 32 -19.68 2.70 12.22
CA GLU A 32 -18.53 3.58 12.51
C GLU A 32 -18.92 5.03 12.27
N TYR A 33 -18.53 5.90 13.20
CA TYR A 33 -18.79 7.33 13.18
C TYR A 33 -17.51 8.10 13.51
N TYR A 34 -17.05 8.94 12.59
CA TYR A 34 -15.83 9.73 12.73
C TYR A 34 -16.20 11.21 12.80
N ILE A 35 -15.62 11.91 13.78
CA ILE A 35 -15.71 13.34 13.95
C ILE A 35 -14.32 13.89 13.65
N LEU A 36 -14.22 14.77 12.66
CA LEU A 36 -12.98 15.40 12.25
C LEU A 36 -13.02 16.87 12.63
N ASP A 37 -11.97 17.32 13.31
CA ASP A 37 -11.76 18.71 13.70
C ASP A 37 -10.51 19.23 12.97
N ALA A 38 -10.64 20.40 12.34
CA ALA A 38 -9.52 21.06 11.66
C ALA A 38 -8.35 21.35 12.61
N GLN A 39 -8.63 21.59 13.89
CA GLN A 39 -7.63 21.85 14.94
C GLN A 39 -7.22 20.59 15.72
N ARG A 40 -7.76 19.42 15.36
CA ARG A 40 -7.59 18.10 16.02
C ARG A 40 -8.09 17.94 17.44
N GLU A 41 -8.29 19.00 18.19
CA GLU A 41 -8.67 18.93 19.61
C GLU A 41 -9.88 18.02 19.84
N ARG A 42 -10.82 18.01 18.89
CA ARG A 42 -12.07 17.26 18.98
C ARG A 42 -12.15 16.07 18.02
N THR A 43 -11.08 15.76 17.29
CA THR A 43 -11.05 14.62 16.35
C THR A 43 -11.22 13.31 17.11
N GLN A 44 -12.29 12.58 16.82
CA GLN A 44 -12.63 11.33 17.50
C GLN A 44 -13.17 10.29 16.52
N PHE A 45 -12.82 9.03 16.77
CA PHE A 45 -13.22 7.90 15.94
C PHE A 45 -13.99 6.91 16.79
N PHE A 46 -15.21 6.54 16.36
CA PHE A 46 -16.06 5.64 17.12
C PHE A 46 -16.48 4.41 16.33
N ARG A 47 -16.67 3.31 17.04
CA ARG A 47 -17.25 2.06 16.53
C ARG A 47 -18.44 1.64 17.38
N LEU A 48 -19.53 1.27 16.73
CA LEU A 48 -20.74 0.84 17.40
C LEU A 48 -20.51 -0.52 18.06
N ASN A 49 -20.75 -0.60 19.36
CA ASN A 49 -20.91 -1.86 20.04
C ASN A 49 -22.33 -2.37 19.77
N LYS A 50 -22.48 -3.40 18.92
CA LYS A 50 -23.80 -3.90 18.51
C LYS A 50 -24.66 -4.36 19.69
N THR A 51 -24.06 -5.04 20.68
CA THR A 51 -24.77 -5.59 21.84
C THR A 51 -25.33 -4.48 22.74
N ARG A 52 -24.53 -3.46 23.02
CA ARG A 52 -24.90 -2.37 23.92
C ARG A 52 -25.53 -1.17 23.21
N ARG A 53 -25.54 -1.16 21.88
CA ARG A 53 -26.05 -0.07 21.03
C ARG A 53 -25.45 1.29 21.36
N ILE A 54 -24.21 1.30 21.84
CA ILE A 54 -23.44 2.51 22.18
C ILE A 54 -22.13 2.54 21.40
N TYR A 55 -21.67 3.74 21.09
CA TYR A 55 -20.37 3.95 20.48
C TYR A 55 -19.22 3.77 21.49
N LYS A 56 -18.15 3.13 21.04
CA LYS A 56 -16.86 3.07 21.75
C LYS A 56 -15.77 3.74 20.92
N ALA A 57 -14.89 4.49 21.58
CA ALA A 57 -13.74 5.09 20.91
C ALA A 57 -12.83 4.01 20.29
N ILE A 58 -12.37 4.26 19.07
CA ILE A 58 -11.39 3.42 18.38
C ILE A 58 -10.01 3.85 18.87
N LYS A 59 -9.30 2.92 19.50
CA LYS A 59 -7.88 3.13 19.83
C LYS A 59 -7.04 3.03 18.55
N PRO A 60 -6.20 4.02 18.23
CA PRO A 60 -5.27 3.93 17.11
C PRO A 60 -4.29 2.77 17.29
N GLN A 61 -3.87 2.18 16.17
CA GLN A 61 -2.76 1.23 16.16
C GLN A 61 -1.41 1.96 16.23
N LYS A 62 -0.31 1.20 16.29
CA LYS A 62 1.05 1.73 16.22
C LYS A 62 1.19 2.72 15.04
N GLY A 63 1.81 3.88 15.30
CA GLY A 63 1.96 4.95 14.31
C GLY A 63 0.70 5.79 14.10
N GLY A 64 -0.27 5.76 15.03
CA GLY A 64 -1.47 6.59 14.96
C GLY A 64 -2.44 6.16 13.86
N ILE A 65 -2.44 4.88 13.49
CA ILE A 65 -3.25 4.37 12.37
C ILE A 65 -4.65 4.00 12.84
N ILE A 66 -5.67 4.60 12.22
CA ILE A 66 -7.06 4.18 12.32
C ILE A 66 -7.35 3.18 11.20
N LYS A 67 -7.88 2.00 11.56
CA LYS A 67 -8.34 0.98 10.61
C LYS A 67 -9.86 0.82 10.68
N SER A 68 -10.54 1.01 9.57
CA SER A 68 -11.97 0.73 9.46
C SER A 68 -12.22 -0.79 9.51
N LYS A 69 -13.28 -1.18 10.23
CA LYS A 69 -13.87 -2.54 10.16
C LYS A 69 -15.09 -2.57 9.24
N VAL A 70 -15.59 -1.40 8.84
CA VAL A 70 -16.75 -1.27 7.93
C VAL A 70 -16.31 -1.30 6.48
N LEU A 71 -15.17 -0.68 6.18
CA LEU A 71 -14.54 -0.67 4.86
C LEU A 71 -13.17 -1.37 4.97
N PRO A 72 -13.09 -2.67 4.68
CA PRO A 72 -11.82 -3.40 4.69
C PRO A 72 -10.80 -2.74 3.77
N GLY A 73 -9.56 -2.61 4.26
CA GLY A 73 -8.48 -1.91 3.55
C GLY A 73 -8.47 -0.39 3.74
N PHE A 74 -9.57 0.24 4.16
CA PHE A 74 -9.59 1.68 4.46
C PHE A 74 -8.93 1.96 5.82
N GLN A 75 -7.82 2.68 5.77
CA GLN A 75 -7.03 3.03 6.94
C GLN A 75 -6.23 4.32 6.68
N PHE A 76 -5.89 5.04 7.73
CA PHE A 76 -5.13 6.28 7.62
C PHE A 76 -4.39 6.59 8.91
N ARG A 77 -3.31 7.34 8.82
CA ARG A 77 -2.67 7.93 10.01
C ARG A 77 -3.41 9.20 10.39
N ILE A 78 -3.56 9.43 11.68
CA ILE A 78 -4.17 10.67 12.18
C ILE A 78 -3.31 11.89 11.78
N SER A 79 -1.97 11.75 11.75
CA SER A 79 -1.02 12.76 11.25
C SER A 79 -1.39 13.27 9.85
N ASP A 80 -1.73 12.35 8.96
CA ASP A 80 -1.86 12.61 7.53
C ASP A 80 -3.17 13.37 7.21
N LEU A 81 -4.12 13.45 8.16
CA LEU A 81 -5.32 14.29 8.02
C LEU A 81 -5.00 15.79 7.92
N LEU A 82 -3.90 16.24 8.53
CA LEU A 82 -3.45 17.64 8.43
C LEU A 82 -2.30 17.80 7.45
N GLU A 83 -1.33 16.88 7.49
CA GLU A 83 -0.13 16.95 6.65
C GLU A 83 -0.49 16.81 5.17
N LYS A 84 -1.59 16.12 4.84
CA LYS A 84 -2.11 15.96 3.48
C LYS A 84 -0.99 15.55 2.51
N PRO A 85 -0.39 14.35 2.71
CA PRO A 85 0.66 13.85 1.83
C PRO A 85 0.18 13.81 0.39
N SER A 86 1.11 13.93 -0.56
CA SER A 86 0.76 13.90 -1.98
C SER A 86 0.21 12.52 -2.37
N ILE A 87 -0.51 12.47 -3.49
CA ILE A 87 -1.03 11.20 -3.99
C ILE A 87 0.12 10.23 -4.29
N GLU A 88 1.23 10.74 -4.81
CA GLU A 88 2.44 9.95 -5.12
C GLU A 88 3.02 9.32 -3.84
N GLU A 89 3.14 10.10 -2.76
CA GLU A 89 3.60 9.60 -1.46
C GLU A 89 2.63 8.55 -0.89
N MET A 90 1.33 8.77 -1.04
CA MET A 90 0.31 7.85 -0.56
C MET A 90 0.34 6.52 -1.35
N VAL A 91 0.48 6.58 -2.66
CA VAL A 91 0.53 5.39 -3.55
C VAL A 91 1.63 4.41 -3.11
N GLU A 92 2.80 4.91 -2.74
CA GLU A 92 3.94 4.05 -2.34
C GLU A 92 3.90 3.65 -0.85
N ASN A 93 2.95 4.19 -0.09
CA ASN A 93 2.85 3.95 1.34
C ASN A 93 1.94 2.75 1.64
N LYS A 94 2.46 1.79 2.41
CA LYS A 94 1.73 0.56 2.80
C LYS A 94 0.40 0.81 3.53
N VAL A 95 0.23 1.98 4.15
CA VAL A 95 -1.05 2.35 4.79
C VAL A 95 -2.12 2.62 3.73
N TYR A 96 -1.77 3.24 2.60
CA TYR A 96 -2.74 3.78 1.64
C TYR A 96 -2.86 2.96 0.35
N GLN A 97 -1.82 2.20 0.00
CA GLN A 97 -1.71 1.46 -1.27
C GLN A 97 -2.90 0.53 -1.61
N GLN A 98 -3.70 0.12 -0.62
CA GLN A 98 -4.85 -0.78 -0.86
C GLN A 98 -6.06 -0.06 -1.45
N PHE A 99 -6.16 1.27 -1.31
CA PHE A 99 -7.32 2.05 -1.77
C PHE A 99 -6.94 3.33 -2.53
N VAL A 100 -5.69 3.77 -2.47
CA VAL A 100 -5.20 4.87 -3.30
C VAL A 100 -4.61 4.30 -4.59
N MET A 101 -5.27 4.60 -5.72
CA MET A 101 -4.89 4.20 -7.08
C MET A 101 -4.39 2.73 -7.20
N PRO A 102 -5.17 1.73 -6.75
CA PRO A 102 -4.70 0.34 -6.71
C PRO A 102 -4.42 -0.26 -8.10
N ASN A 103 -5.05 0.25 -9.17
CA ASN A 103 -4.79 -0.20 -10.54
C ASN A 103 -3.45 0.32 -11.05
N TYR A 104 -3.12 1.58 -10.76
CA TYR A 104 -1.85 2.19 -11.14
C TYR A 104 -0.66 1.41 -10.55
N LEU A 105 -0.73 1.00 -9.27
CA LEU A 105 0.32 0.19 -8.65
C LEU A 105 0.49 -1.16 -9.34
N ARG A 106 -0.62 -1.84 -9.66
CA ARG A 106 -0.58 -3.13 -10.35
C ARG A 106 0.04 -3.01 -11.74
N GLU A 107 -0.35 -1.98 -12.49
CA GLU A 107 0.22 -1.71 -13.81
C GLU A 107 1.71 -1.35 -13.73
N LYS A 108 2.11 -0.49 -12.78
CA LYS A 108 3.52 -0.15 -12.52
C LYS A 108 4.36 -1.40 -12.21
N GLN A 109 3.85 -2.29 -11.35
CA GLN A 109 4.51 -3.54 -11.00
C GLN A 109 4.60 -4.51 -12.19
N ALA A 110 3.51 -4.66 -12.96
CA ALA A 110 3.49 -5.51 -14.15
C ALA A 110 4.52 -5.05 -15.19
N LEU A 111 4.58 -3.73 -15.46
CA LEU A 111 5.55 -3.16 -16.39
C LEU A 111 7.00 -3.34 -15.91
N GLN A 112 7.23 -3.21 -14.60
CA GLN A 112 8.55 -3.46 -14.02
C GLN A 112 8.96 -4.94 -14.15
N ALA A 113 8.04 -5.86 -13.88
CA ALA A 113 8.29 -7.29 -14.01
C ALA A 113 8.57 -7.69 -15.47
N GLU A 114 7.81 -7.14 -16.43
CA GLU A 114 8.04 -7.37 -17.87
C GLU A 114 9.42 -6.87 -18.31
N LYS A 115 9.80 -5.65 -17.88
CA LYS A 115 11.15 -5.10 -18.17
C LYS A 115 12.26 -5.97 -17.58
N GLN A 116 12.08 -6.45 -16.34
CA GLN A 116 13.04 -7.35 -15.69
C GLN A 116 13.15 -8.70 -16.41
N ALA A 117 12.02 -9.28 -16.82
CA ALA A 117 11.99 -10.52 -17.58
C ALA A 117 12.71 -10.39 -18.92
N LEU A 118 12.46 -9.31 -19.67
CA LEU A 118 13.13 -9.04 -20.94
C LEU A 118 14.65 -8.84 -20.77
N GLN A 119 15.07 -8.18 -19.68
CA GLN A 119 16.49 -8.02 -19.37
C GLN A 119 17.13 -9.36 -19.01
N ALA A 120 16.47 -10.18 -18.20
CA ALA A 120 16.95 -11.51 -17.83
C ALA A 120 17.07 -12.42 -19.06
N GLU A 121 16.10 -12.39 -19.97
CA GLU A 121 16.13 -13.15 -21.22
C GLU A 121 17.31 -12.71 -22.12
N LYS A 122 17.51 -11.40 -22.29
CA LYS A 122 18.65 -10.87 -23.03
C LYS A 122 19.99 -11.30 -22.42
N GLN A 123 20.10 -11.27 -21.09
CA GLN A 123 21.29 -11.71 -20.38
C GLN A 123 21.52 -13.21 -20.56
N ALA A 124 20.48 -14.03 -20.41
CA ALA A 124 20.56 -15.48 -20.62
C ALA A 124 21.04 -15.81 -22.04
N HIS A 125 20.47 -15.15 -23.05
CA HIS A 125 20.88 -15.33 -24.45
C HIS A 125 22.33 -14.92 -24.71
N GLN A 126 22.80 -13.84 -24.07
CA GLN A 126 24.20 -13.41 -24.16
C GLN A 126 25.15 -14.41 -23.51
N VAL A 127 24.79 -14.89 -22.32
CA VAL A 127 25.57 -15.91 -21.59
C VAL A 127 25.64 -17.20 -22.40
N GLU A 128 24.53 -17.65 -22.98
CA GLU A 128 24.50 -18.85 -23.81
C GLU A 128 25.38 -18.70 -25.06
N LYS A 129 25.31 -17.56 -25.75
CA LYS A 129 26.20 -17.27 -26.90
C LYS A 129 27.67 -17.28 -26.51
N GLN A 130 28.03 -16.67 -25.39
CA GLN A 130 29.41 -16.66 -24.90
C GLN A 130 29.88 -18.07 -24.53
N ALA A 131 29.02 -18.86 -23.87
CA ALA A 131 29.32 -20.25 -23.54
C ALA A 131 29.54 -21.10 -24.79
N ARG A 132 28.73 -20.90 -25.85
CA ARG A 132 28.89 -21.60 -27.13
C ARG A 132 30.20 -21.24 -27.82
N ILE A 133 30.52 -19.94 -27.90
CA ILE A 133 31.79 -19.46 -28.50
C ILE A 133 32.98 -20.04 -27.73
N LEU A 134 32.93 -20.03 -26.40
CA LEU A 134 34.00 -20.57 -25.56
C LEU A 134 34.15 -22.10 -25.74
N ALA A 135 33.04 -22.83 -25.83
CA ALA A 135 33.05 -24.26 -26.09
C ALA A 135 33.65 -24.58 -27.47
N GLU A 136 33.28 -23.83 -28.51
CA GLU A 136 33.85 -23.97 -29.86
C GLU A 136 35.37 -23.67 -29.87
N GLN A 137 35.81 -22.63 -29.16
CA GLN A 137 37.23 -22.30 -29.03
C GLN A 137 38.02 -23.42 -28.33
N ARG A 138 37.51 -23.94 -27.20
CA ARG A 138 38.12 -25.06 -26.49
C ARG A 138 38.20 -26.31 -27.36
N ALA A 139 37.13 -26.63 -28.07
CA ALA A 139 37.11 -27.81 -28.97
C ALA A 139 38.17 -27.69 -30.07
N LYS A 140 38.33 -26.51 -30.67
CA LYS A 140 39.39 -26.24 -31.66
C LYS A 140 40.80 -26.38 -31.07
N GLN A 141 41.05 -25.81 -29.89
CA GLN A 141 42.34 -25.93 -29.21
C GLN A 141 42.70 -27.39 -28.88
N LEU A 142 41.74 -28.17 -28.37
CA LEU A 142 41.93 -29.59 -28.09
C LEU A 142 42.24 -30.39 -29.37
N ALA A 143 41.52 -30.12 -30.47
CA ALA A 143 41.77 -30.79 -31.75
C ALA A 143 43.18 -30.47 -32.31
N GLU A 144 43.64 -29.24 -32.15
CA GLU A 144 44.99 -28.82 -32.55
C GLU A 144 46.08 -29.47 -31.69
N GLN A 145 45.89 -29.53 -30.37
CA GLN A 145 46.79 -30.23 -29.46
C GLN A 145 46.92 -31.72 -29.78
N LEU A 146 45.80 -32.38 -30.08
CA LEU A 146 45.78 -33.80 -30.49
C LEU A 146 46.57 -34.01 -31.80
N ARG A 147 46.35 -33.18 -32.82
CA ARG A 147 47.12 -33.25 -34.08
C ARG A 147 48.62 -33.07 -33.87
N LEU A 148 49.03 -32.14 -32.99
CA LEU A 148 50.43 -31.90 -32.68
C LEU A 148 51.08 -33.07 -31.92
N MET A 149 50.30 -33.81 -31.12
CA MET A 149 50.77 -35.03 -30.45
C MET A 149 50.90 -36.20 -31.43
N GLU A 150 49.97 -36.35 -32.37
CA GLU A 150 50.03 -37.39 -33.41
C GLU A 150 51.21 -37.23 -34.36
N HIS A 151 51.60 -35.99 -34.71
CA HIS A 151 52.78 -35.73 -35.56
C HIS A 151 54.14 -35.84 -34.84
N ARG A 152 54.16 -36.07 -33.52
CA ARG A 152 55.38 -36.19 -32.72
C ARG A 152 55.77 -37.64 -32.40
N ASN A 153 54.92 -38.61 -32.75
CA ASN A 153 55.19 -40.06 -32.66
C ASN A 153 55.51 -40.63 -34.03
#